data_AF-A0A4Q7PA30-F1
#
_entry.id   AF-A0A4Q7PA30-F1
#
_cell.length_a   1.000
_cell.length_b   1.000
_cell.length_c   1.000
_cell.angle_alpha   90.00
_cell.angle_beta   90.00
_cell.angle_gamma   90.00
#
_symmetry.space_group_name_H-M   'P 1'
#
loop_
_entity.id
_entity.type
_entity.pdbx_description
1 polymer ?
#
loop_
_entity_poly.entity_id
_entity_poly.type
_entity_poly.pdbx_seq_one_letter_code
_entity_poly.pdbx_strand_id
1 'polypeptide(L)'
;METANKISVTQKELPSGNIQVKFFIEDERKPMYGYLLTSEPKPVGEIIAEIQERMQQRRIAASGLNSFSLKNPIKEDHNFYLFSA
;
A
#
# COMPACT_ATOMS: atom_id res chain seq x y z
N MET A 1 21.37 -1.93 8.88
CA MET A 1 20.31 -1.92 9.92
C MET A 1 19.04 -1.56 9.22
N GLU A 2 18.17 -2.53 9.01
CA GLU A 2 16.89 -2.37 8.31
C GLU A 2 15.98 -1.56 9.22
N THR A 3 15.78 -0.29 8.90
CA THR A 3 14.74 0.51 9.54
C THR A 3 13.43 -0.21 9.30
N ALA A 4 12.89 -0.83 10.34
CA ALA A 4 11.54 -1.36 10.35
C ALA A 4 10.61 -0.17 10.14
N ASN A 5 10.27 0.09 8.87
CA ASN A 5 9.38 1.17 8.48
C ASN A 5 8.13 1.05 9.34
N LYS A 6 7.81 2.11 10.10
CA LYS A 6 6.72 2.07 11.05
C LYS A 6 5.42 2.23 10.26
N ILE A 7 4.70 1.13 10.12
CA ILE A 7 3.43 1.08 9.38
C ILE A 7 2.30 1.30 10.37
N SER A 8 1.61 2.43 10.24
CA SER A 8 0.38 2.74 10.95
C SER A 8 -0.80 2.36 10.07
N VAL A 9 -1.76 1.62 10.62
CA VAL A 9 -3.00 1.24 9.90
C VAL A 9 -4.24 1.71 10.66
N THR A 10 -5.29 2.04 9.93
CA THR A 10 -6.60 2.40 10.46
C THR A 10 -7.66 1.73 9.61
N GLN A 11 -8.53 0.94 10.23
CA GLN A 11 -9.60 0.23 9.54
C GLN A 11 -10.91 1.01 9.69
N LYS A 12 -11.70 1.04 8.62
CA LYS A 12 -13.02 1.64 8.58
C LYS A 12 -13.96 0.73 7.82
N GLU A 13 -15.02 0.27 8.47
CA GLU A 13 -16.11 -0.44 7.81
C GLU A 13 -16.91 0.55 6.95
N LEU A 14 -17.12 0.19 5.69
CA LEU A 14 -17.91 0.95 4.74
C LEU A 14 -19.37 0.47 4.74
N PRO A 15 -20.35 1.34 4.46
CA PRO A 15 -21.77 0.95 4.35
C PRO A 15 -22.04 -0.15 3.31
N SER A 16 -21.13 -0.34 2.36
CA SER A 16 -21.20 -1.38 1.33
C SER A 16 -20.85 -2.78 1.84
N GLY A 17 -20.45 -2.94 3.11
CA GLY A 17 -19.98 -4.21 3.69
C GLY A 17 -18.48 -4.47 3.51
N ASN A 18 -17.78 -3.64 2.73
CA ASN A 18 -16.32 -3.69 2.59
C ASN A 18 -15.62 -2.96 3.74
N ILE A 19 -14.37 -3.31 3.99
CA ILE A 19 -13.50 -2.67 4.97
C ILE A 19 -12.43 -1.89 4.21
N GLN A 20 -12.38 -0.59 4.48
CA GLN A 20 -11.31 0.27 4.00
C GLN A 20 -10.23 0.36 5.07
N VAL A 21 -9.06 -0.16 4.75
CA VAL A 21 -7.86 -0.03 5.58
C VAL A 21 -6.99 1.09 5.03
N LYS A 22 -6.93 2.21 5.74
CA LYS A 22 -5.95 3.26 5.47
C LYS A 22 -4.63 2.86 6.11
N PHE A 23 -3.54 2.92 5.36
CA PHE A 23 -2.20 2.70 5.89
C PHE A 23 -1.29 3.89 5.63
N PHE A 24 -0.34 4.09 6.54
CA PHE A 24 0.69 5.10 6.47
C PHE A 24 2.02 4.45 6.85
N ILE A 25 3.04 4.62 6.03
CA ILE A 25 4.37 4.10 6.21
C ILE A 25 5.24 5.30 6.54
N GLU A 26 5.61 5.42 7.81
CA GLU A 26 6.57 6.41 8.27
C GLU A 26 7.97 5.93 7.86
N ASP A 27 8.46 6.44 6.71
CA ASP A 27 9.81 6.24 6.22
C ASP A 27 10.51 7.61 6.18
N GLU A 28 11.70 7.70 6.77
CA GLU A 28 12.43 8.96 6.93
C GLU A 28 12.79 9.63 5.59
N ARG A 29 12.81 8.86 4.49
CA ARG A 29 13.17 9.37 3.17
C ARG A 29 11.96 9.62 2.29
N LYS A 30 10.93 8.76 2.38
CA LYS A 30 9.71 8.88 1.56
C LYS A 30 8.48 8.36 2.32
N PRO A 31 7.74 9.22 3.04
CA PRO A 31 6.51 8.79 3.69
C PRO A 31 5.51 8.31 2.63
N MET A 32 4.96 7.11 2.82
CA MET A 32 4.02 6.50 1.88
C MET A 32 2.68 6.29 2.57
N TYR A 33 1.58 6.38 1.83
CA TYR A 33 0.26 6.15 2.40
C TYR A 33 -0.68 5.56 1.35
N GLY A 34 -1.74 4.92 1.81
CA GLY A 34 -2.67 4.29 0.89
C GLY A 34 -3.91 3.74 1.52
N TYR A 35 -4.74 3.15 0.68
CA TYR A 35 -5.93 2.41 1.08
C TYR A 35 -5.85 0.98 0.55
N LEU A 36 -6.19 0.03 1.39
CA LEU A 36 -6.44 -1.35 1.05
C LEU A 36 -7.92 -1.62 1.30
N LEU A 37 -8.66 -1.99 0.25
CA LEU A 37 -10.05 -2.42 0.36
C LEU A 37 -10.07 -3.94 0.54
N THR A 38 -10.70 -4.41 1.62
CA THR A 38 -10.91 -5.84 1.90
C THR A 38 -12.39 -6.12 2.06
N SER A 39 -12.86 -7.26 1.57
CA SER A 39 -14.26 -7.68 1.74
C SER A 39 -14.53 -8.29 3.13
N GLU A 40 -13.47 -8.66 3.84
CA GLU A 40 -13.53 -9.35 5.13
C GLU A 40 -12.59 -8.69 6.15
N PRO A 41 -12.90 -8.79 7.47
CA PRO A 41 -12.03 -8.30 8.53
C PRO A 41 -10.77 -9.15 8.61
N LYS A 42 -9.64 -8.55 8.22
CA LYS A 42 -8.32 -9.17 8.38
C LYS A 42 -7.65 -8.65 9.65
N PRO A 43 -6.88 -9.50 10.37
CA PRO A 43 -6.08 -9.04 11.48
C PRO A 43 -5.00 -8.06 10.99
N VAL A 44 -4.65 -7.08 11.83
CA VAL A 44 -3.69 -6.03 11.49
C VAL A 44 -2.35 -6.58 11.00
N GLY A 45 -1.87 -7.68 11.60
CA GLY A 45 -0.62 -8.33 11.18
C GLY A 45 -0.65 -8.82 9.73
N GLU A 46 -1.75 -9.44 9.30
CA GLU A 46 -1.94 -9.90 7.92
C GLU A 46 -2.03 -8.73 6.95
N ILE A 47 -2.71 -7.65 7.34
CA ILE A 47 -2.79 -6.44 6.50
C ILE A 47 -1.40 -5.82 6.31
N ILE A 48 -0.60 -5.74 7.37
CA ILE A 48 0.76 -5.23 7.30
C ILE A 48 1.63 -6.10 6.38
N ALA A 49 1.55 -7.43 6.54
CA ALA A 49 2.27 -8.38 5.71
C ALA A 49 1.89 -8.23 4.23
N GLU A 50 0.60 -8.11 3.92
CA GLU A 50 0.09 -7.91 2.56
C GLU A 50 0.56 -6.58 1.96
N ILE A 51 0.53 -5.49 2.73
CA ILE A 51 1.06 -4.19 2.30
C ILE A 51 2.56 -4.29 2.00
N GLN A 52 3.34 -4.94 2.87
CA GLN A 52 4.78 -5.12 2.66
C GLN A 52 5.08 -5.97 1.42
N GLU A 53 4.36 -7.07 1.22
CA GLU A 53 4.53 -7.92 0.04
C GLU A 53 4.22 -7.15 -1.25
N ARG A 54 3.08 -6.44 -1.31
CA ARG A 54 2.70 -5.63 -2.48
C ARG A 54 3.71 -4.51 -2.74
N MET A 55 4.25 -3.88 -1.69
CA MET A 55 5.33 -2.89 -1.82
C MET A 55 6.59 -3.52 -2.41
N GLN A 56 6.98 -4.69 -1.92
CA GLN A 56 8.16 -5.40 -2.39
C GLN A 56 8.02 -5.84 -3.85
N GLN A 57 6.86 -6.38 -4.24
CA GLN A 57 6.55 -6.72 -5.63
C GLN A 57 6.68 -5.49 -6.55
N ARG A 58 6.17 -4.33 -6.11
CA ARG A 58 6.28 -3.08 -6.87
C ARG A 58 7.72 -2.59 -6.98
N ARG A 59 8.52 -2.71 -5.92
CA ARG A 59 9.97 -2.39 -5.94
C ARG A 59 10.71 -3.28 -6.94
N ILE A 60 10.44 -4.59 -6.93
CA ILE A 60 11.02 -5.54 -7.89
C ILE A 60 10.60 -5.19 -9.32
N ALA A 61 9.32 -4.90 -9.56
CA ALA A 61 8.82 -4.50 -10.87
C ALA A 61 9.43 -3.17 -11.38
N ALA A 62 9.73 -2.23 -10.48
CA ALA A 62 10.42 -0.99 -10.82
C ALA A 62 11.92 -1.19 -11.09
N SER A 63 12.55 -2.22 -10.49
CA SER A 63 13.97 -2.51 -10.64
C SER A 63 14.31 -3.43 -11.83
N GLY A 64 13.34 -4.09 -12.47
CA GLY A 64 13.60 -4.99 -13.59
C GLY A 64 12.46 -5.11 -14.60
N LEU A 65 12.71 -4.63 -15.83
CA LEU A 65 12.14 -5.14 -17.08
C LEU A 65 10.60 -5.24 -17.17
N ASN A 66 9.88 -4.12 -17.12
CA ASN A 66 8.56 -4.08 -17.77
C ASN A 66 8.21 -2.70 -18.37
N SER A 67 8.54 -2.57 -19.65
CA SER A 67 8.29 -1.42 -20.53
C SER A 67 6.82 -1.24 -20.94
N PHE A 68 5.85 -1.65 -20.11
CA PHE A 68 4.42 -1.66 -20.48
C PHE A 68 3.48 -1.01 -19.44
N SER A 69 3.94 -0.02 -18.67
CA SER A 69 2.99 0.86 -17.98
C SER A 69 2.44 1.92 -18.96
N LEU A 70 1.28 1.60 -19.52
CA LEU A 70 0.42 2.53 -20.26
C LEU A 70 0.12 3.78 -19.41
N LYS A 71 0.62 4.92 -19.91
CA LYS A 71 0.03 6.27 -19.86
C LYS A 71 -0.71 6.68 -18.58
N ASN A 72 -0.03 7.45 -17.73
CA ASN A 72 -0.20 8.92 -17.68
C ASN A 72 0.81 9.50 -16.66
N PRO A 73 1.62 10.51 -17.04
CA PRO A 73 2.41 11.26 -16.07
C PRO A 73 1.48 12.27 -15.39
N ILE A 74 0.59 11.81 -14.52
CA ILE A 74 -0.04 12.75 -13.61
C ILE A 74 1.01 13.06 -12.54
N LYS A 75 1.33 14.34 -12.41
CA LYS A 75 2.14 14.90 -11.34
C LYS A 75 1.36 14.74 -10.02
N GLU A 76 1.22 13.53 -9.50
CA GLU A 76 0.40 13.24 -8.33
C GLU A 76 1.14 12.26 -7.43
N ASP A 77 1.44 12.70 -6.22
CA ASP A 77 1.91 11.92 -5.06
C ASP A 77 2.43 10.51 -5.37
N HIS A 78 3.74 10.40 -5.68
CA HIS A 78 4.46 9.11 -5.84
C HIS A 78 4.42 8.20 -4.59
N ASN A 79 3.76 8.65 -3.54
CA ASN A 79 3.65 8.03 -2.23
C ASN A 79 2.26 7.46 -1.96
N PHE A 80 1.29 7.63 -2.88
CA PHE A 80 -0.08 7.13 -2.74
C PHE A 80 -0.25 5.71 -3.32
N TYR A 81 -0.92 4.84 -2.58
CA TYR A 81 -1.23 3.47 -2.98
C TYR A 81 -2.71 3.16 -2.80
N LEU A 82 -3.30 2.52 -3.81
CA LEU A 82 -4.66 1.99 -3.73
C LEU A 82 -4.61 0.51 -4.10
N PHE A 83 -5.00 -0.32 -3.15
CA PHE A 83 -5.07 -1.76 -3.29
C PHE A 83 -6.50 -2.23 -3.09
N SER A 84 -6.96 -3.10 -3.98
CA SER A 84 -8.13 -3.95 -3.77
C SER A 84 -7.63 -5.38 -3.53
N ALA A 85 -8.22 -6.05 -2.55
CA ALA A 85 -8.07 -7.49 -2.31
C ALA A 85 -9.21 -8.26 -2.97
#